data_AF-A0A1G7I5Q0-F1
#
_entry.id   AF-A0A1G7I5Q0-F1
#
_cell.length_a   1.000
_cell.length_b   1.000
_cell.length_c   1.000
_cell.angle_alpha   90.00
_cell.angle_beta   90.00
_cell.angle_gamma   90.00
#
_symmetry.space_group_name_H-M   'P 1'
#
loop_
_entity.id
_entity.type
_entity.pdbx_description
1 polymer ?
#
loop_
_entity_poly.entity_id
_entity_poly.type
_entity_poly.pdbx_seq_one_letter_code
_entity_poly.pdbx_strand_id
1 'polypeptide(L)'
;MRILILSKYDIQGCCNLNQLFALLSPCHSLRALLSDDLLPEERGNPHADCCTWHDRDFLKNAFFPLLDQAAPPADAALLTFQGLERRYNTPVRLLEHGRHNDQMLAALEEFRPDLVYACRFDYILPAFVLERMQGRCINTHSGPLPQCRGPNASFWAMRLGYRQTACSLHRITPHIDCGPLLAGVPVPLDYSRCLFWNRQRIYRAGIAAFGTVLSRLAKGEQPPEREQNPTLRRYYAFPDAAAFQAFTEAGKKLYDAASYLEILARFLPSAAPGPQLPGGSLAAWYAAASREAGLHALCAAHRGVYA
;
A
#
# COMPACT_ATOMS: atom_id res chain seq x y z
N MET A 1 15.54 10.72 -14.11
CA MET A 1 14.89 11.52 -13.04
C MET A 1 15.19 10.90 -11.68
N ARG A 2 15.29 11.72 -10.64
CA ARG A 2 15.35 11.32 -9.22
C ARG A 2 13.95 11.31 -8.63
N ILE A 3 13.49 10.18 -8.12
CA ILE A 3 12.11 10.01 -7.65
C ILE A 3 12.14 9.62 -6.18
N LEU A 4 11.56 10.48 -5.34
CA LEU A 4 11.36 10.19 -3.93
C LEU A 4 9.99 9.53 -3.76
N ILE A 5 9.98 8.25 -3.41
CA ILE A 5 8.77 7.47 -3.20
C ILE A 5 8.40 7.51 -1.72
N LEU A 6 7.14 7.83 -1.42
CA LEU A 6 6.57 7.82 -0.08
C LEU A 6 5.58 6.66 0.02
N SER A 7 5.76 5.76 0.98
CA SER A 7 4.90 4.59 1.16
C SER A 7 4.74 4.21 2.63
N LYS A 8 3.92 3.21 2.94
CA LYS A 8 3.66 2.73 4.30
C LYS A 8 4.48 1.48 4.56
N TYR A 9 4.95 1.32 5.79
CA TYR A 9 5.58 0.11 6.30
C TYR A 9 4.49 -0.96 6.54
N ASP A 10 3.86 -1.41 5.46
CA ASP A 10 2.85 -2.46 5.45
C ASP A 10 3.05 -3.37 4.21
N ILE A 11 2.30 -4.47 4.14
CA ILE A 11 2.43 -5.47 3.06
C ILE A 11 2.05 -4.89 1.70
N GLN A 12 1.08 -3.97 1.67
CA GLN A 12 0.58 -3.35 0.45
C GLN A 12 1.63 -2.39 -0.11
N GLY A 13 2.22 -1.56 0.74
CA GLY A 13 3.33 -0.67 0.45
C GLY A 13 4.57 -1.44 0.01
N CYS A 14 4.89 -2.56 0.66
CA CYS A 14 5.98 -3.44 0.24
C CYS A 14 5.75 -4.02 -1.17
N CYS A 15 4.55 -4.54 -1.45
CA CYS A 15 4.18 -5.03 -2.79
C CYS A 15 4.26 -3.92 -3.85
N ASN A 16 3.78 -2.72 -3.50
CA ASN A 16 3.84 -1.54 -4.37
C ASN A 16 5.28 -1.14 -4.68
N LEU A 17 6.17 -1.11 -3.67
CA LEU A 17 7.58 -0.79 -3.87
C LEU A 17 8.31 -1.83 -4.71
N ASN A 18 8.00 -3.13 -4.56
CA ASN A 18 8.54 -4.16 -5.45
C ASN A 18 8.23 -3.87 -6.91
N GLN A 19 6.98 -3.54 -7.22
CA GLN A 19 6.58 -3.20 -8.58
C GLN A 19 7.23 -1.89 -9.06
N LEU A 20 7.28 -0.87 -8.21
CA LEU A 20 7.88 0.43 -8.56
C LEU A 20 9.39 0.31 -8.81
N PHE A 21 10.14 -0.39 -7.97
CA PHE A 21 11.58 -0.53 -8.13
C PHE A 21 11.89 -1.33 -9.40
N ALA A 22 11.19 -2.44 -9.63
CA ALA A 22 11.35 -3.23 -10.86
C ALA A 22 11.04 -2.41 -12.12
N LEU A 23 10.00 -1.57 -12.07
CA LEU A 23 9.58 -0.75 -13.20
C LEU A 23 10.53 0.44 -13.45
N LEU A 24 11.08 1.05 -12.40
CA LEU A 24 11.68 2.39 -12.48
C LEU A 24 13.20 2.42 -12.31
N SER A 25 13.79 1.52 -11.52
CA SER A 25 15.23 1.49 -11.29
C SER A 25 16.10 1.39 -12.55
N PRO A 26 15.65 0.79 -13.68
CA PRO A 26 16.45 0.79 -14.92
C PRO A 26 16.70 2.17 -15.54
N CYS A 27 15.82 3.15 -15.28
CA CYS A 27 15.85 4.46 -15.95
C CYS A 27 15.85 5.66 -14.98
N HIS A 28 15.68 5.41 -13.68
CA HIS A 28 15.49 6.44 -12.67
C HIS A 28 16.32 6.14 -11.42
N SER A 29 16.81 7.19 -10.76
CA SER A 29 17.37 7.09 -9.43
C SER A 29 16.22 7.16 -8.43
N LEU A 30 16.15 6.21 -7.51
CA LEU A 30 15.06 6.10 -6.55
C LEU A 30 15.56 6.35 -5.12
N ARG A 31 14.65 6.75 -4.24
CA ARG A 31 14.79 6.69 -2.78
C ARG A 31 13.40 6.48 -2.21
N ALA A 32 13.25 5.68 -1.16
CA ALA A 32 11.96 5.46 -0.52
C ALA A 32 11.98 5.90 0.95
N LEU A 33 10.93 6.61 1.37
CA LEU A 33 10.63 6.88 2.77
C LEU A 33 9.34 6.14 3.14
N LEU A 34 9.39 5.44 4.27
CA LEU A 34 8.28 4.66 4.80
C LEU A 34 7.67 5.39 6.00
N SER A 35 6.36 5.59 6.01
CA SER A 35 5.62 5.93 7.21
C SER A 35 5.24 4.66 7.97
N ASP A 36 5.07 4.77 9.27
CA ASP A 36 4.59 3.68 10.11
C ASP A 36 3.67 4.23 11.21
N ASP A 37 2.67 5.00 10.77
CA ASP A 37 1.70 5.61 11.67
C ASP A 37 0.39 4.83 11.66
N LEU A 38 -0.32 4.92 12.77
CA LEU A 38 -1.67 4.38 12.91
C LEU A 38 -2.60 5.48 13.40
N LEU A 39 -3.68 5.70 12.67
CA LEU A 39 -4.81 6.48 13.15
C LEU A 39 -5.44 5.78 14.36
N PRO A 40 -6.02 6.52 15.32
CA PRO A 40 -6.74 5.93 16.43
C PRO A 40 -7.79 4.90 15.99
N GLU A 41 -8.46 5.15 14.86
CA GLU A 41 -9.49 4.29 14.28
C GLU A 41 -8.95 3.01 13.62
N GLU A 42 -7.64 2.94 13.33
CA GLU A 42 -6.98 1.69 12.87
C GLU A 42 -6.87 0.64 13.99
N ARG A 43 -7.27 0.99 15.22
CA ARG A 43 -7.27 0.15 16.41
C ARG A 43 -8.55 0.30 17.23
N GLY A 44 -8.71 -0.60 18.20
CA GLY A 44 -9.76 -0.47 19.22
C GLY A 44 -11.10 -1.07 18.81
N ASN A 45 -11.16 -1.74 17.65
CA ASN A 45 -12.25 -2.65 17.35
C ASN A 45 -11.73 -3.89 16.59
N PRO A 46 -12.40 -5.05 16.75
CA PRO A 46 -11.84 -6.32 16.26
C PRO A 46 -11.58 -6.37 14.75
N HIS A 47 -12.40 -5.67 13.95
CA HIS A 47 -12.24 -5.64 12.49
C HIS A 47 -11.07 -4.77 12.04
N ALA A 48 -10.88 -3.59 12.65
CA ALA A 48 -9.72 -2.75 12.40
C ALA A 48 -8.44 -3.44 12.88
N ASP A 49 -8.46 -4.06 14.07
CA ASP A 49 -7.34 -4.82 14.61
C ASP A 49 -6.94 -5.98 13.68
N CYS A 50 -7.93 -6.68 13.11
CA CYS A 50 -7.70 -7.70 12.09
C CYS A 50 -7.00 -7.12 10.85
N CYS A 51 -7.45 -5.96 10.36
CA CYS A 51 -6.81 -5.31 9.22
C CYS A 51 -5.36 -4.92 9.52
N THR A 52 -5.13 -4.26 10.64
CA THR A 52 -3.81 -3.75 11.02
C THR A 52 -2.84 -4.90 11.31
N TRP A 53 -3.29 -5.99 11.92
CA TRP A 53 -2.43 -7.14 12.15
C TRP A 53 -1.94 -7.79 10.85
N HIS A 54 -2.84 -7.98 9.87
CA HIS A 54 -2.50 -8.58 8.58
C HIS A 54 -1.68 -7.64 7.69
N ASP A 55 -2.09 -6.37 7.55
CA ASP A 55 -1.36 -5.43 6.71
C ASP A 55 0.03 -5.12 7.30
N ARG A 56 0.17 -5.10 8.64
CA ARG A 56 1.34 -4.53 9.31
C ARG A 56 1.99 -5.42 10.37
N ASP A 57 1.29 -5.81 11.43
CA ASP A 57 1.97 -6.35 12.62
C ASP A 57 2.63 -7.71 12.40
N PHE A 58 1.91 -8.65 11.77
CA PHE A 58 2.47 -9.98 11.49
C PHE A 58 3.71 -9.87 10.62
N LEU A 59 3.69 -8.95 9.65
CA LEU A 59 4.85 -8.68 8.83
C LEU A 59 6.01 -8.10 9.61
N LYS A 60 5.76 -6.99 10.30
CA LYS A 60 6.77 -6.21 10.99
C LYS A 60 7.42 -7.00 12.12
N ASN A 61 6.63 -7.74 12.88
CA ASN A 61 7.08 -8.36 14.12
C ASN A 61 7.56 -9.79 13.94
N ALA A 62 7.16 -10.49 12.87
CA ALA A 62 7.46 -11.90 12.67
C ALA A 62 7.98 -12.23 11.27
N PHE A 63 7.23 -11.90 10.21
CA PHE A 63 7.53 -12.39 8.86
C PHE A 63 8.81 -11.76 8.27
N PHE A 64 8.89 -10.44 8.18
CA PHE A 64 10.08 -9.76 7.62
C PHE A 64 11.34 -9.98 8.44
N PRO A 65 11.33 -9.88 9.80
CA PRO A 65 12.51 -10.19 10.60
C PRO A 65 13.08 -11.58 10.35
N LEU A 66 12.24 -12.58 10.06
CA LEU A 66 12.69 -13.94 9.73
C LEU A 66 13.37 -13.99 8.36
N LEU A 67 12.81 -13.34 7.35
CA LEU A 67 13.38 -13.32 6.00
C LEU A 67 14.67 -12.50 5.91
N ASP A 68 14.75 -11.42 6.69
CA ASP A 68 15.85 -10.45 6.65
C ASP A 68 17.13 -10.96 7.33
N GLN A 69 17.05 -12.07 8.10
CA GLN A 69 18.19 -12.79 8.68
C GLN A 69 19.18 -13.32 7.63
N ALA A 70 18.70 -13.59 6.41
CA ALA A 70 19.53 -14.04 5.30
C ALA A 70 19.46 -13.06 4.12
N ALA A 71 20.33 -13.26 3.13
CA ALA A 71 20.16 -12.61 1.84
C ALA A 71 18.86 -13.11 1.17
N PRO A 72 18.05 -12.23 0.56
CA PRO A 72 16.86 -12.67 -0.12
C PRO A 72 17.22 -13.63 -1.28
N PRO A 73 16.44 -14.70 -1.51
CA PRO A 73 16.67 -15.59 -2.63
C PRO A 73 16.62 -14.85 -3.98
N ALA A 74 17.44 -15.29 -4.93
CA ALA A 74 17.50 -14.67 -6.26
C ALA A 74 16.18 -14.79 -7.04
N ASP A 75 15.43 -15.87 -6.79
CA ASP A 75 14.19 -16.27 -7.44
C ASP A 75 12.92 -15.85 -6.69
N ALA A 76 13.04 -15.20 -5.52
CA ALA A 76 11.88 -14.67 -4.81
C ALA A 76 11.18 -13.60 -5.66
N ALA A 77 9.86 -13.75 -5.83
CA ALA A 77 9.07 -12.86 -6.68
C ALA A 77 8.78 -11.50 -6.02
N LEU A 78 8.85 -11.44 -4.69
CA LEU A 78 8.78 -10.23 -3.88
C LEU A 78 9.93 -10.23 -2.88
N LEU A 79 10.43 -9.03 -2.57
CA LEU A 79 11.49 -8.78 -1.60
C LEU A 79 10.93 -7.97 -0.44
N THR A 80 11.45 -8.19 0.77
CA THR A 80 11.21 -7.31 1.93
C THR A 80 11.74 -5.90 1.64
N PHE A 81 11.45 -4.92 2.51
CA PHE A 81 12.03 -3.58 2.38
C PHE A 81 13.56 -3.60 2.36
N GLN A 82 14.19 -4.41 3.23
CA GLN A 82 15.64 -4.57 3.25
C GLN A 82 16.14 -5.33 2.01
N GLY A 83 15.39 -6.33 1.54
CA GLY A 83 15.69 -7.04 0.30
C GLY A 83 15.67 -6.12 -0.92
N LEU A 84 14.73 -5.19 -0.99
CA LEU A 84 14.67 -4.15 -2.03
C LEU A 84 15.89 -3.23 -1.98
N GLU A 85 16.24 -2.74 -0.79
CA GLU A 85 17.43 -1.90 -0.62
C GLU A 85 18.70 -2.61 -1.11
N ARG A 86 18.89 -3.87 -0.70
CA ARG A 86 20.04 -4.69 -1.13
C ARG A 86 20.04 -4.94 -2.64
N ARG A 87 18.89 -5.32 -3.23
CA ARG A 87 18.80 -5.69 -4.65
C ARG A 87 19.05 -4.50 -5.58
N TYR A 88 18.50 -3.34 -5.24
CA TYR A 88 18.52 -2.16 -6.10
C TYR A 88 19.56 -1.12 -5.68
N ASN A 89 20.35 -1.41 -4.64
CA ASN A 89 21.32 -0.48 -4.04
C ASN A 89 20.72 0.93 -3.84
N THR A 90 19.51 0.96 -3.28
CA THR A 90 18.68 2.16 -3.18
C THR A 90 18.18 2.33 -1.75
N PRO A 91 18.36 3.49 -1.10
CA PRO A 91 17.92 3.68 0.27
C PRO A 91 16.40 3.54 0.42
N VAL A 92 16.00 2.68 1.36
CA VAL A 92 14.63 2.52 1.85
C VAL A 92 14.68 2.81 3.35
N ARG A 93 14.06 3.91 3.80
CA ARG A 93 14.19 4.40 5.18
C ARG A 93 12.84 4.50 5.85
N LEU A 94 12.73 3.91 7.03
CA LEU A 94 11.60 4.12 7.91
C LEU A 94 11.72 5.49 8.60
N LEU A 95 10.67 6.29 8.52
CA LEU A 95 10.58 7.57 9.23
C LEU A 95 10.33 7.32 10.71
N GLU A 96 11.02 8.07 11.54
CA GLU A 96 10.87 8.04 12.99
C GLU A 96 9.62 8.80 13.40
N HIS A 97 8.86 8.23 14.33
CA HIS A 97 7.67 8.86 14.87
C HIS A 97 8.03 10.22 15.47
N GLY A 98 7.25 11.25 15.16
CA GLY A 98 7.51 12.64 15.58
C GLY A 98 8.64 13.37 14.83
N ARG A 99 9.43 12.70 13.98
CA ARG A 99 10.54 13.32 13.23
C ARG A 99 10.38 13.27 11.70
N HIS A 100 9.21 12.83 11.23
CA HIS A 100 8.91 12.67 9.81
C HIS A 100 9.14 13.95 8.99
N ASN A 101 8.78 15.14 9.50
CA ASN A 101 8.99 16.41 8.80
C ASN A 101 10.47 16.72 8.59
N ASP A 102 11.29 16.63 9.63
CA ASP A 102 12.73 16.89 9.55
C ASP A 102 13.42 15.90 8.61
N GLN A 103 13.05 14.63 8.68
CA GLN A 103 13.61 13.58 7.83
C GLN A 103 13.16 13.71 6.37
N MET A 104 11.93 14.15 6.12
CA MET A 104 11.47 14.48 4.76
C MET A 104 12.22 15.69 4.21
N LEU A 105 12.44 16.73 5.03
CA LEU A 105 13.23 17.90 4.62
C LEU A 105 14.67 17.49 4.26
N ALA A 106 15.34 16.73 5.12
CA ALA A 106 16.68 16.21 4.86
C ALA A 106 16.72 15.38 3.56
N ALA A 107 15.73 14.50 3.34
CA ALA A 107 15.64 13.74 2.10
C ALA A 107 15.46 14.63 0.86
N LEU A 108 14.68 15.70 0.93
CA LEU A 108 14.53 16.67 -0.16
C LEU A 108 15.82 17.46 -0.44
N GLU A 109 16.61 17.74 0.58
CA GLU A 109 17.87 18.48 0.46
C GLU A 109 19.01 17.63 -0.09
N GLU A 110 19.17 16.42 0.43
CA GLU A 110 20.18 15.46 0.01
C GLU A 110 19.91 14.90 -1.37
N PHE A 111 18.69 14.39 -1.58
CA PHE A 111 18.35 13.67 -2.81
C PHE A 111 17.94 14.62 -3.93
N ARG A 112 17.41 15.80 -3.58
CA ARG A 112 16.87 16.82 -4.51
C ARG A 112 15.98 16.19 -5.58
N PRO A 113 14.88 15.51 -5.22
CA PRO A 113 14.06 14.79 -6.18
C PRO A 113 13.50 15.71 -7.27
N ASP A 114 13.38 15.16 -8.47
CA ASP A 114 12.65 15.81 -9.58
C ASP A 114 11.14 15.56 -9.44
N LEU A 115 10.74 14.50 -8.73
CA LEU A 115 9.37 14.10 -8.49
C LEU A 115 9.22 13.44 -7.10
N VAL A 116 8.17 13.79 -6.38
CA VAL A 116 7.69 13.05 -5.19
C VAL A 116 6.48 12.23 -5.59
N TYR A 117 6.50 10.94 -5.29
CA TYR A 117 5.38 10.02 -5.57
C TYR A 117 4.91 9.35 -4.29
N ALA A 118 3.69 9.64 -3.87
CA ALA A 118 3.05 9.02 -2.71
C ALA A 118 2.15 7.85 -3.14
N CYS A 119 2.31 6.71 -2.46
CA CYS A 119 1.45 5.55 -2.63
C CYS A 119 1.31 4.86 -1.27
N ARG A 120 0.16 5.08 -0.62
CA ARG A 120 -0.10 4.70 0.79
C ARG A 120 0.88 5.38 1.74
N PHE A 121 0.86 6.70 1.86
CA PHE A 121 1.67 7.39 2.87
C PHE A 121 0.74 7.97 3.94
N ASP A 122 1.09 7.80 5.22
CA ASP A 122 0.18 8.12 6.33
C ASP A 122 0.08 9.63 6.60
N TYR A 123 1.16 10.36 6.32
CA TYR A 123 1.25 11.78 6.66
C TYR A 123 0.76 12.68 5.54
N ILE A 124 0.06 13.75 5.93
CA ILE A 124 -0.21 14.89 5.05
C ILE A 124 1.14 15.51 4.67
N LEU A 125 1.37 15.75 3.38
CA LEU A 125 2.61 16.40 2.96
C LEU A 125 2.65 17.84 3.48
N PRO A 126 3.69 18.22 4.26
CA PRO A 126 3.79 19.56 4.82
C PRO A 126 4.03 20.61 3.73
N ALA A 127 3.67 21.86 4.02
CA ALA A 127 3.71 22.97 3.06
C ALA A 127 5.08 23.12 2.37
N PHE A 128 6.18 22.98 3.13
CA PHE A 128 7.54 23.09 2.57
C PHE A 128 7.83 22.06 1.46
N VAL A 129 7.23 20.87 1.52
CA VAL A 129 7.36 19.86 0.46
C VAL A 129 6.63 20.34 -0.79
N LEU A 130 5.40 20.81 -0.63
CA LEU A 130 4.57 21.27 -1.75
C LEU A 130 5.19 22.50 -2.43
N GLU A 131 5.69 23.44 -1.64
CA GLU A 131 6.38 24.66 -2.10
C GLU A 131 7.67 24.32 -2.87
N ARG A 132 8.49 23.41 -2.34
CA ARG A 132 9.75 23.01 -2.98
C ARG A 132 9.54 22.20 -4.26
N MET A 133 8.52 21.35 -4.27
CA MET A 133 8.23 20.50 -5.42
C MET A 133 7.40 21.19 -6.49
N GLN A 134 6.70 22.28 -6.20
CA GLN A 134 5.99 23.12 -7.19
C GLN A 134 5.09 22.29 -8.14
N GLY A 135 4.16 21.52 -7.59
CA GLY A 135 3.27 20.65 -8.38
C GLY A 135 3.87 19.32 -8.83
N ARG A 136 5.14 19.03 -8.50
CA ARG A 136 5.80 17.75 -8.80
C ARG A 136 5.58 16.69 -7.71
N CYS A 137 4.42 16.73 -7.07
CA CYS A 137 3.96 15.71 -6.12
C CYS A 137 2.76 14.98 -6.71
N ILE A 138 2.85 13.66 -6.84
CA ILE A 138 1.78 12.80 -7.38
C ILE A 138 1.37 11.79 -6.32
N ASN A 139 0.07 11.56 -6.14
CA ASN A 139 -0.45 10.50 -5.27
C ASN A 139 -1.23 9.46 -6.08
N THR A 140 -1.13 8.20 -5.63
CA THR A 140 -2.00 7.12 -6.05
C THR A 140 -3.05 6.83 -4.98
N HIS A 141 -4.30 7.11 -5.34
CA HIS A 141 -5.48 6.93 -4.50
C HIS A 141 -6.27 5.68 -4.88
N SER A 142 -6.72 4.91 -3.89
CA SER A 142 -7.38 3.60 -4.09
C SER A 142 -8.90 3.67 -4.34
N GLY A 143 -9.37 4.78 -4.90
CA GLY A 143 -10.78 4.98 -5.23
C GLY A 143 -11.02 5.97 -6.36
N PRO A 144 -12.26 6.06 -6.86
CA PRO A 144 -12.65 7.03 -7.88
C PRO A 144 -12.68 8.44 -7.28
N LEU A 145 -11.86 9.34 -7.82
CA LEU A 145 -11.92 10.76 -7.51
C LEU A 145 -12.74 11.52 -8.56
N PRO A 146 -13.57 12.50 -8.15
CA PRO A 146 -13.75 13.05 -6.79
C PRO A 146 -14.75 12.29 -5.87
N GLN A 147 -15.37 11.20 -6.34
CA GLN A 147 -16.54 10.59 -5.70
C GLN A 147 -16.25 9.77 -4.44
N CYS A 148 -14.99 9.48 -4.13
CA CYS A 148 -14.58 8.70 -2.97
C CYS A 148 -13.22 9.16 -2.45
N ARG A 149 -13.19 10.35 -1.85
CA ARG A 149 -12.01 10.94 -1.19
C ARG A 149 -11.85 10.41 0.24
N GLY A 150 -10.63 10.49 0.77
CA GLY A 150 -10.33 10.13 2.15
C GLY A 150 -9.81 8.69 2.30
N PRO A 151 -9.49 8.27 3.54
CA PRO A 151 -8.87 6.98 3.78
C PRO A 151 -9.76 5.80 3.37
N ASN A 152 -9.13 4.64 3.14
CA ASN A 152 -9.84 3.38 2.88
C ASN A 152 -10.88 3.43 1.74
N ALA A 153 -10.65 4.21 0.68
CA ALA A 153 -11.56 4.31 -0.45
C ALA A 153 -11.92 2.95 -1.09
N SER A 154 -10.98 2.00 -1.12
CA SER A 154 -11.25 0.61 -1.54
C SER A 154 -12.27 -0.12 -0.66
N PHE A 155 -12.23 0.08 0.66
CA PHE A 155 -13.24 -0.42 1.59
C PHE A 155 -14.60 0.22 1.29
N TRP A 156 -14.65 1.55 1.16
CA TRP A 156 -15.90 2.27 0.91
C TRP A 156 -16.56 1.87 -0.41
N ALA A 157 -15.79 1.71 -1.48
CA ALA A 157 -16.29 1.22 -2.76
C ALA A 157 -16.97 -0.16 -2.62
N MET A 158 -16.32 -1.11 -1.93
CA MET A 158 -16.90 -2.42 -1.65
C MET A 158 -18.09 -2.35 -0.69
N ARG A 159 -18.02 -1.52 0.35
CA ARG A 159 -19.09 -1.33 1.34
C ARG A 159 -20.37 -0.80 0.68
N LEU A 160 -20.23 0.12 -0.27
CA LEU A 160 -21.32 0.72 -1.03
C LEU A 160 -21.81 -0.15 -2.20
N GLY A 161 -21.20 -1.32 -2.43
CA GLY A 161 -21.67 -2.28 -3.44
C GLY A 161 -21.30 -1.91 -4.87
N TYR A 162 -20.22 -1.16 -5.09
CA TYR A 162 -19.78 -0.81 -6.43
C TYR A 162 -19.40 -2.07 -7.20
N ARG A 163 -19.80 -2.18 -8.47
CA ARG A 163 -19.32 -3.28 -9.35
C ARG A 163 -17.87 -3.05 -9.79
N GLN A 164 -17.48 -1.79 -9.90
CA GLN A 164 -16.17 -1.35 -10.32
C GLN A 164 -15.76 -0.13 -9.49
N THR A 165 -14.51 -0.11 -9.04
CA THR A 165 -13.88 1.07 -8.43
C THR A 165 -12.87 1.67 -9.42
N ALA A 166 -12.02 2.58 -8.97
CA ALA A 166 -10.89 3.05 -9.75
C ALA A 166 -9.65 3.24 -8.88
N CYS A 167 -8.48 3.25 -9.52
CA CYS A 167 -7.27 3.82 -8.97
C CYS A 167 -7.06 5.19 -9.60
N SER A 168 -7.01 6.25 -8.79
CA SER A 168 -6.84 7.62 -9.28
C SER A 168 -5.42 8.10 -9.04
N LEU A 169 -4.76 8.58 -10.10
CA LEU A 169 -3.50 9.32 -9.99
C LEU A 169 -3.82 10.80 -10.05
N HIS A 170 -3.34 11.57 -9.08
CA HIS A 170 -3.60 13.00 -9.02
C HIS A 170 -2.41 13.78 -8.47
N ARG A 171 -2.36 15.07 -8.81
CA ARG A 171 -1.43 16.01 -8.18
C ARG A 171 -1.78 16.18 -6.71
N ILE A 172 -0.78 16.23 -5.84
CA ILE A 172 -0.98 16.53 -4.43
C ILE A 172 -1.09 18.05 -4.28
N THR A 173 -2.16 18.48 -3.61
CA THR A 173 -2.43 19.87 -3.23
C THR A 173 -2.59 19.94 -1.70
N PRO A 174 -2.62 21.13 -1.09
CA PRO A 174 -2.90 21.25 0.35
C PRO A 174 -4.24 20.63 0.79
N HIS A 175 -5.18 20.42 -0.15
CA HIS A 175 -6.44 19.75 0.11
C HIS A 175 -6.39 18.26 -0.23
N ILE A 176 -6.83 17.43 0.73
CA ILE A 176 -6.86 15.96 0.62
C ILE A 176 -7.63 15.52 -0.63
N ASP A 177 -6.94 14.81 -1.52
CA ASP A 177 -7.47 14.20 -2.74
C ASP A 177 -8.21 15.15 -3.69
N CYS A 178 -7.88 16.45 -3.68
CA CYS A 178 -8.57 17.47 -4.49
C CYS A 178 -7.85 17.87 -5.78
N GLY A 179 -6.58 17.53 -5.93
CA GLY A 179 -5.77 18.02 -7.06
C GLY A 179 -6.16 17.43 -8.43
N PRO A 180 -5.68 18.02 -9.53
CA PRO A 180 -5.94 17.55 -10.88
C PRO A 180 -5.63 16.06 -11.07
N LEU A 181 -6.54 15.37 -11.77
CA LEU A 181 -6.36 13.97 -12.15
C LEU A 181 -5.38 13.86 -13.33
N LEU A 182 -4.41 12.98 -13.18
CA LEU A 182 -3.46 12.56 -14.21
C LEU A 182 -3.93 11.29 -14.92
N ALA A 183 -4.61 10.40 -14.18
CA ALA A 183 -5.24 9.21 -14.71
C ALA A 183 -6.31 8.70 -13.73
N GLY A 184 -7.32 8.01 -14.26
CA GLY A 184 -8.27 7.22 -13.48
C GLY A 184 -8.41 5.85 -14.12
N VAL A 185 -7.89 4.81 -13.47
CA VAL A 185 -7.89 3.45 -14.00
C VAL A 185 -9.05 2.67 -13.37
N PRO A 186 -10.07 2.30 -14.15
CA PRO A 186 -11.21 1.55 -13.62
C PRO A 186 -10.80 0.11 -13.30
N VAL A 187 -11.20 -0.41 -12.13
CA VAL A 187 -10.82 -1.74 -11.62
C VAL A 187 -12.06 -2.51 -11.17
N PRO A 188 -12.43 -3.61 -11.85
CA PRO A 188 -13.55 -4.46 -11.42
C PRO A 188 -13.32 -5.05 -10.02
N LEU A 189 -14.33 -4.94 -9.16
CA LEU A 189 -14.30 -5.51 -7.82
C LEU A 189 -14.75 -6.98 -7.87
N ASP A 190 -13.98 -7.85 -7.22
CA ASP A 190 -14.30 -9.27 -7.07
C ASP A 190 -14.74 -9.55 -5.64
N TYR A 191 -16.05 -9.75 -5.46
CA TYR A 191 -16.65 -10.01 -4.14
C TYR A 191 -16.48 -11.46 -3.67
N SER A 192 -15.97 -12.37 -4.51
CA SER A 192 -15.59 -13.72 -4.06
C SER A 192 -14.30 -13.69 -3.20
N ARG A 193 -13.47 -12.67 -3.44
CA ARG A 193 -12.19 -12.38 -2.78
C ARG A 193 -12.35 -11.33 -1.68
N CYS A 194 -11.40 -11.26 -0.77
CA CYS A 194 -11.38 -10.26 0.29
C CYS A 194 -10.97 -8.85 -0.17
N LEU A 195 -11.19 -7.87 0.70
CA LEU A 195 -10.75 -6.48 0.55
C LEU A 195 -9.23 -6.40 0.32
N PHE A 196 -8.45 -7.15 1.09
CA PHE A 196 -7.00 -7.21 0.96
C PHE A 196 -6.54 -7.52 -0.46
N TRP A 197 -7.18 -8.51 -1.09
CA TRP A 197 -6.87 -8.92 -2.46
C TRP A 197 -7.30 -7.89 -3.50
N ASN A 198 -8.50 -7.31 -3.34
CA ASN A 198 -8.96 -6.24 -4.23
C ASN A 198 -8.05 -5.01 -4.16
N ARG A 199 -7.56 -4.66 -2.96
CA ARG A 199 -6.65 -3.54 -2.73
C ARG A 199 -5.32 -3.71 -3.49
N GLN A 200 -4.74 -4.90 -3.50
CA GLN A 200 -3.54 -5.21 -4.29
C GLN A 200 -3.74 -4.94 -5.78
N ARG A 201 -4.89 -5.35 -6.34
CA ARG A 201 -5.21 -5.13 -7.76
C ARG A 201 -5.41 -3.65 -8.10
N ILE A 202 -6.04 -2.90 -7.21
CA ILE A 202 -6.27 -1.47 -7.38
C ILE A 202 -4.92 -0.73 -7.45
N TYR A 203 -4.03 -0.94 -6.49
CA TYR A 203 -2.72 -0.29 -6.50
C TYR A 203 -1.83 -0.75 -7.67
N ARG A 204 -1.86 -2.04 -8.04
CA ARG A 204 -1.13 -2.53 -9.22
C ARG A 204 -1.53 -1.80 -10.50
N ALA A 205 -2.82 -1.52 -10.68
CA ALA A 205 -3.34 -0.75 -11.80
C ALA A 205 -2.88 0.72 -11.75
N GLY A 206 -2.87 1.33 -10.57
CA GLY A 206 -2.33 2.68 -10.35
C GLY A 206 -0.84 2.79 -10.66
N ILE A 207 -0.03 1.83 -10.23
CA ILE A 207 1.43 1.83 -10.49
C ILE A 207 1.72 1.67 -11.98
N ALA A 208 0.95 0.84 -12.70
CA ALA A 208 1.09 0.73 -14.15
C ALA A 208 0.80 2.08 -14.84
N ALA A 209 -0.28 2.77 -14.47
CA ALA A 209 -0.60 4.08 -15.01
C ALA A 209 0.41 5.16 -14.58
N PHE A 210 0.98 5.08 -13.37
CA PHE A 210 2.09 5.93 -12.94
C PHE A 210 3.29 5.80 -13.88
N GLY A 211 3.66 4.57 -14.28
CA GLY A 211 4.73 4.34 -15.25
C GLY A 211 4.51 5.06 -16.58
N THR A 212 3.28 5.08 -17.09
CA THR A 212 2.91 5.84 -18.30
C THR A 212 3.03 7.35 -18.09
N VAL A 213 2.53 7.88 -16.96
CA VAL A 213 2.63 9.31 -16.63
C VAL A 213 4.09 9.72 -16.50
N LEU A 214 4.90 8.94 -15.79
CA LEU A 214 6.32 9.21 -15.59
C LEU A 214 7.11 9.16 -16.90
N SER A 215 6.78 8.23 -17.80
CA SER A 215 7.41 8.14 -19.12
C SER A 215 7.23 9.41 -19.94
N ARG A 216 6.08 10.08 -19.84
CA ARG A 216 5.82 11.39 -20.47
C ARG A 216 6.65 12.49 -19.80
N LEU A 217 6.59 12.56 -18.48
CA LEU A 217 7.35 13.55 -17.70
C LEU A 217 8.86 13.46 -17.97
N ALA A 218 9.40 12.25 -18.09
CA ALA A 218 10.81 12.01 -18.40
C ALA A 218 11.23 12.50 -19.79
N LYS A 219 10.28 12.63 -20.74
CA LYS A 219 10.49 13.21 -22.07
C LYS A 219 10.27 14.72 -22.11
N GLY A 220 9.96 15.35 -20.97
CA GLY A 220 9.57 16.76 -20.90
C GLY A 220 8.15 17.04 -21.39
N GLU A 221 7.34 15.99 -21.62
CA GLU A 221 5.94 16.12 -22.02
C GLU A 221 5.06 16.34 -20.79
N GLN A 222 4.03 17.19 -20.93
CA GLN A 222 3.02 17.33 -19.91
C GLN A 222 1.98 16.20 -20.03
N PRO A 223 1.76 15.40 -18.97
CA PRO A 223 0.65 14.44 -18.96
C PRO A 223 -0.68 15.19 -19.03
N PRO A 224 -1.72 14.59 -19.62
CA PRO A 224 -3.05 15.18 -19.59
C PRO A 224 -3.51 15.33 -18.13
N GLU A 225 -3.97 16.52 -17.80
CA GLU A 225 -4.50 16.84 -16.47
C GLU A 225 -5.96 17.27 -16.59
N ARG A 226 -6.78 16.82 -15.66
CA ARG A 226 -8.20 17.17 -15.59
C ARG A 226 -8.57 17.60 -14.18
N GLU A 227 -9.08 18.83 -14.07
CA GLU A 227 -9.65 19.31 -12.81
C GLU A 227 -10.80 18.42 -12.34
N GLN A 228 -10.84 18.20 -11.03
CA GLN A 228 -11.92 17.42 -10.43
C GLN A 228 -13.18 18.27 -10.29
N ASN A 229 -14.33 17.77 -10.75
CA ASN A 229 -15.60 18.47 -10.58
C ASN A 229 -15.97 18.59 -9.08
N PRO A 230 -16.03 19.81 -8.51
CA PRO A 230 -16.32 20.00 -7.09
C PRO A 230 -17.69 19.49 -6.66
N THR A 231 -18.68 19.49 -7.55
CA THR A 231 -20.07 19.07 -7.22
C THR A 231 -20.21 17.56 -7.06
N LEU A 232 -19.23 16.79 -7.52
CA LEU A 232 -19.18 15.33 -7.39
C LEU A 232 -18.34 14.87 -6.18
N ARG A 233 -17.77 15.81 -5.41
CA ARG A 233 -16.90 15.50 -4.26
C ARG A 233 -17.67 14.82 -3.15
N ARG A 234 -17.16 13.67 -2.70
CA ARG A 234 -17.60 13.02 -1.46
C ARG A 234 -16.38 12.61 -0.66
N TYR A 235 -16.40 12.94 0.63
CA TYR A 235 -15.35 12.55 1.56
C TYR A 235 -15.89 11.46 2.48
N TYR A 236 -15.10 10.42 2.68
CA TYR A 236 -15.38 9.36 3.64
C TYR A 236 -14.26 9.35 4.68
N ALA A 237 -14.65 9.38 5.96
CA ALA A 237 -13.71 9.20 7.05
C ALA A 237 -13.19 7.76 7.12
N PHE A 238 -12.26 7.49 8.03
CA PHE A 238 -11.86 6.12 8.30
C PHE A 238 -13.08 5.30 8.75
N PRO A 239 -13.24 4.02 8.29
CA PRO A 239 -14.37 3.20 8.70
C PRO A 239 -14.42 2.98 10.20
N ASP A 240 -15.53 3.35 10.84
CA ASP A 240 -15.77 3.05 12.24
C ASP A 240 -16.19 1.58 12.45
N ALA A 241 -16.39 1.18 13.71
CA ALA A 241 -16.80 -0.17 14.07
C ALA A 241 -18.13 -0.59 13.40
N ALA A 242 -19.09 0.34 13.28
CA ALA A 242 -20.39 0.07 12.65
C ALA A 242 -20.25 -0.15 11.14
N ALA A 243 -19.40 0.62 10.47
CA ALA A 243 -19.09 0.45 9.06
C ALA A 243 -18.45 -0.92 8.79
N PHE A 244 -17.50 -1.34 9.63
CA PHE A 244 -16.87 -2.66 9.54
C PHE A 244 -17.87 -3.79 9.80
N GLN A 245 -18.71 -3.68 10.83
CA GLN A 245 -19.73 -4.68 11.12
C GLN A 245 -20.71 -4.83 9.94
N ALA A 246 -21.21 -3.72 9.41
CA ALA A 246 -22.11 -3.77 8.25
C ALA A 246 -21.42 -4.28 6.98
N PHE A 247 -20.09 -4.18 6.88
CA PHE A 247 -19.32 -4.78 5.80
C PHE A 247 -19.35 -6.31 5.90
N THR A 248 -19.08 -6.86 7.08
CA THR A 248 -19.01 -8.31 7.32
C THR A 248 -20.39 -8.97 7.35
N GLU A 249 -21.41 -8.33 7.92
CA GLU A 249 -22.81 -8.79 7.88
C GLU A 249 -23.36 -8.88 6.46
N ALA A 250 -22.87 -8.04 5.54
CA ALA A 250 -23.18 -8.13 4.12
C ALA A 250 -22.42 -9.26 3.39
N GLY A 251 -21.75 -10.16 4.12
CA GLY A 251 -21.00 -11.30 3.60
C GLY A 251 -19.64 -10.95 2.97
N LYS A 252 -19.17 -9.69 3.11
CA LYS A 252 -17.92 -9.23 2.51
C LYS A 252 -16.75 -9.54 3.45
N LYS A 253 -15.63 -9.98 2.87
CA LYS A 253 -14.46 -10.43 3.62
C LYS A 253 -13.42 -9.31 3.69
N LEU A 254 -12.98 -8.94 4.90
CA LEU A 254 -11.83 -8.04 5.04
C LEU A 254 -10.55 -8.75 4.62
N TYR A 255 -10.40 -9.99 5.10
CA TYR A 255 -9.27 -10.88 4.84
C TYR A 255 -9.74 -12.33 4.66
N ASP A 256 -8.96 -13.09 3.90
CA ASP A 256 -9.02 -14.55 3.86
C ASP A 256 -7.61 -15.13 3.80
N ALA A 257 -7.42 -16.29 4.42
CA ALA A 257 -6.12 -16.93 4.57
C ALA A 257 -5.49 -17.27 3.21
N ALA A 258 -6.29 -17.73 2.24
CA ALA A 258 -5.81 -18.10 0.91
C ALA A 258 -5.17 -16.89 0.19
N SER A 259 -5.87 -15.75 0.16
CA SER A 259 -5.37 -14.51 -0.45
C SER A 259 -4.13 -13.97 0.25
N TYR A 260 -4.07 -14.10 1.58
CA TYR A 260 -2.94 -13.62 2.37
C TYR A 260 -1.70 -14.49 2.15
N LEU A 261 -1.85 -15.82 2.25
CA LEU A 261 -0.79 -16.80 2.02
C LEU A 261 -0.28 -16.76 0.57
N GLU A 262 -1.15 -16.51 -0.42
CA GLU A 262 -0.76 -16.31 -1.82
C GLU A 262 0.26 -15.18 -1.98
N ILE A 263 0.10 -14.08 -1.23
CA ILE A 263 1.06 -12.96 -1.26
C ILE A 263 2.31 -13.30 -0.47
N LEU A 264 2.19 -13.83 0.75
CA LEU A 264 3.34 -14.17 1.58
C LEU A 264 4.27 -15.21 0.92
N ALA A 265 3.70 -16.20 0.21
CA ALA A 265 4.46 -17.21 -0.50
C ALA A 265 5.39 -16.62 -1.58
N ARG A 266 5.08 -15.44 -2.12
CA ARG A 266 5.91 -14.77 -3.13
C ARG A 266 7.20 -14.18 -2.59
N PHE A 267 7.33 -14.05 -1.26
CA PHE A 267 8.57 -13.65 -0.60
C PHE A 267 9.51 -14.84 -0.33
N LEU A 268 9.01 -16.07 -0.48
CA LEU A 268 9.78 -17.29 -0.31
C LEU A 268 10.37 -17.72 -1.66
N PRO A 269 11.50 -18.47 -1.66
CA PRO A 269 12.05 -19.02 -2.89
C PRO A 269 11.09 -20.05 -3.49
N SER A 270 11.14 -20.20 -4.81
CA SER A 270 10.35 -21.20 -5.53
C SER A 270 10.89 -22.63 -5.37
N ALA A 271 12.18 -22.76 -5.05
CA ALA A 271 12.85 -24.03 -4.81
C ALA A 271 13.61 -24.04 -3.47
N ALA A 272 13.77 -25.22 -2.88
CA ALA A 272 14.55 -25.40 -1.65
C ALA A 272 16.07 -25.24 -1.90
N PRO A 273 16.85 -24.82 -0.89
CA PRO A 273 16.44 -24.55 0.49
C PRO A 273 15.93 -23.12 0.71
N GLY A 274 14.75 -22.99 1.34
CA GLY A 274 14.22 -21.73 1.86
C GLY A 274 14.49 -21.55 3.36
N PRO A 275 14.07 -20.42 3.96
CA PRO A 275 14.21 -20.22 5.40
C PRO A 275 13.40 -21.25 6.20
N GLN A 276 13.90 -21.63 7.37
CA GLN A 276 13.18 -22.53 8.27
C GLN A 276 11.97 -21.79 8.87
N LEU A 277 10.77 -22.18 8.46
CA LEU A 277 9.54 -21.55 8.92
C LEU A 277 9.06 -22.17 10.25
N PRO A 278 8.59 -21.37 11.23
CA PRO A 278 7.94 -21.89 12.43
C PRO A 278 6.78 -22.83 12.09
N GLY A 279 6.74 -24.02 12.70
CA GLY A 279 5.73 -25.04 12.37
C GLY A 279 5.92 -25.71 11.01
N GLY A 280 7.06 -25.53 10.34
CA GLY A 280 7.46 -26.28 9.14
C GLY A 280 6.84 -25.83 7.82
N SER A 281 5.80 -24.98 7.84
CA SER A 281 5.19 -24.41 6.63
C SER A 281 4.63 -23.02 6.88
N LEU A 282 4.48 -22.24 5.81
CA LEU A 282 3.91 -20.89 5.88
C LEU A 282 2.47 -20.91 6.41
N ALA A 283 1.67 -21.89 5.98
CA ALA A 283 0.30 -22.07 6.44
C ALA A 283 0.22 -22.41 7.93
N ALA A 284 1.07 -23.33 8.41
CA ALA A 284 1.13 -23.68 9.83
C ALA A 284 1.58 -22.50 10.69
N TRP A 285 2.58 -21.74 10.23
CA TRP A 285 3.05 -20.54 10.92
C TRP A 285 1.95 -19.49 11.04
N TYR A 286 1.36 -19.11 9.91
CA TYR A 286 0.27 -18.13 9.87
C TYR A 286 -0.90 -18.55 10.76
N ALA A 287 -1.29 -19.83 10.72
CA ALA A 287 -2.37 -20.36 11.54
C ALA A 287 -2.07 -20.29 13.05
N ALA A 288 -0.83 -20.54 13.46
CA ALA A 288 -0.42 -20.41 14.86
C ALA A 288 -0.44 -18.94 15.30
N ALA A 289 0.17 -18.05 14.50
CA ALA A 289 0.26 -16.63 14.81
C ALA A 289 -1.11 -15.93 14.83
N SER A 290 -2.03 -16.29 13.92
CA SER A 290 -3.37 -15.71 13.88
C SER A 290 -4.25 -16.16 15.06
N ARG A 291 -4.04 -17.39 15.56
CA ARG A 291 -4.68 -17.86 16.79
C ARG A 291 -4.18 -17.12 18.02
N GLU A 292 -2.86 -16.96 18.14
CA GLU A 292 -2.23 -16.21 19.23
C GLU A 292 -2.70 -14.76 19.27
N ALA A 293 -2.88 -14.12 18.11
CA ALA A 293 -3.42 -12.78 17.99
C ALA A 293 -4.94 -12.66 18.26
N GLY A 294 -5.64 -13.78 18.50
CA GLY A 294 -7.10 -13.78 18.72
C GLY A 294 -7.94 -13.51 17.47
N LEU A 295 -7.35 -13.55 16.27
CA LEU A 295 -8.00 -13.14 15.01
C LEU A 295 -8.67 -14.29 14.24
N HIS A 296 -8.47 -15.52 14.69
CA HIS A 296 -9.02 -16.73 14.05
C HIS A 296 -10.55 -16.71 13.88
N ALA A 297 -11.29 -15.98 14.71
CA ALA A 297 -12.75 -15.85 14.56
C ALA A 297 -13.18 -14.88 13.44
N LEU A 298 -12.31 -13.95 13.02
CA LEU A 298 -12.62 -12.86 12.08
C LEU A 298 -12.04 -13.06 10.68
N CYS A 299 -11.00 -13.89 10.54
CA CYS A 299 -10.59 -14.40 9.24
C CYS A 299 -11.69 -15.34 8.73
N ALA A 300 -12.42 -14.96 7.69
CA ALA A 300 -13.58 -15.68 7.14
C ALA A 300 -13.24 -17.06 6.51
N ALA A 301 -12.24 -17.77 7.00
CA ALA A 301 -11.75 -19.05 6.52
C ALA A 301 -11.49 -20.11 7.62
N HIS A 302 -11.93 -19.91 8.87
CA HIS A 302 -11.82 -21.00 9.87
C HIS A 302 -12.95 -22.03 9.81
N ARG A 303 -13.97 -21.87 8.95
CA ARG A 303 -15.03 -22.90 8.77
C ARG A 303 -14.68 -24.03 7.80
N GLY A 304 -13.46 -24.09 7.25
CA GLY A 304 -13.10 -25.16 6.29
C GLY A 304 -11.63 -25.32 5.91
N VAL A 305 -10.70 -24.53 6.45
CA VAL A 305 -9.25 -24.72 6.24
C VAL A 305 -8.62 -25.64 7.31
N TYR A 306 -9.40 -26.02 8.33
CA TYR A 306 -8.94 -26.81 9.49
C TYR A 306 -9.78 -28.07 9.72
N ALA A 307 -10.50 -28.52 8.69
CA ALA A 307 -11.15 -29.84 8.68
C ALA A 307 -10.24 -30.83 7.94
#